data_AF-A0A5C9BV16-F1
#
_entry.id   AF-A0A5C9BV16-F1
#
_cell.length_a   1.000
_cell.length_b   1.000
_cell.length_c   1.000
_cell.angle_alpha   90.00
_cell.angle_beta   90.00
_cell.angle_gamma   90.00
#
_symmetry.space_group_name_H-M   'P 1'
#
loop_
_entity.id
_entity.type
_entity.pdbx_description
1 polymer ?
#
loop_
_entity_poly.entity_id
_entity_poly.type
_entity_poly.pdbx_seq_one_letter_code
_entity_poly.pdbx_strand_id
1 'polypeptide(L)'
;MVEVKSSTSVKDSQRDDVAVQAYVAKSAGVPLDAIALAHIDSSWVYPGNNDYQGLLKEYDLTEEAFGRGEEVESWITQAQNIVAESTEPTIAIGAHCDAPFECGFFGYCSRDEPKPEFPVYWLPRFASAKIRELAAEGVDDLRNVPDDLLNSKQQRVKEHTLADTVFFDAEGAAADLSPLQLPAYFLDFETIQFPVPIWKGTRPYQ
;
A
#
# COMPACT_ATOMS: atom_id res chain seq x y z
N MET A 1 -10.53 15.19 19.60
CA MET A 1 -9.75 15.24 18.33
C MET A 1 -10.12 14.04 17.50
N VAL A 2 -10.13 14.16 16.17
CA VAL A 2 -10.48 13.03 15.29
C VAL A 2 -9.45 12.94 14.16
N GLU A 3 -8.81 11.78 14.03
CA GLU A 3 -7.93 11.44 12.90
C GLU A 3 -8.76 10.81 11.80
N VAL A 4 -8.87 11.45 10.64
CA VAL A 4 -9.71 10.96 9.53
C VAL A 4 -8.83 10.25 8.50
N LYS A 5 -9.15 8.99 8.21
CA LYS A 5 -8.47 8.17 7.20
C LYS A 5 -9.43 7.73 6.12
N SER A 6 -8.95 7.68 4.87
CA SER A 6 -9.71 7.09 3.77
C SER A 6 -9.75 5.55 3.82
N SER A 7 -9.09 4.90 4.77
CA SER A 7 -9.18 3.44 4.89
C SER A 7 -10.60 2.98 5.27
N THR A 8 -10.90 1.70 5.04
CA THR A 8 -12.18 1.10 5.44
C THR A 8 -12.12 0.37 6.78
N SER A 9 -10.96 0.42 7.43
CA SER A 9 -10.70 -0.16 8.75
C SER A 9 -9.53 0.58 9.40
N VAL A 10 -9.43 0.43 10.72
CA VAL A 10 -8.26 0.86 11.50
C VAL A 10 -7.06 -0.04 11.15
N LYS A 11 -5.88 0.55 11.02
CA LYS A 11 -4.59 -0.16 10.86
C LYS A 11 -3.66 0.19 12.03
N ASP A 12 -2.71 -0.70 12.34
CA ASP A 12 -1.80 -0.51 13.47
C ASP A 12 -0.97 0.78 13.36
N SER A 13 -0.44 1.10 12.17
CA SER A 13 0.28 2.37 11.97
C SER A 13 -0.55 3.62 12.25
N GLN A 14 -1.88 3.52 12.14
CA GLN A 14 -2.77 4.65 12.44
C GLN A 14 -3.00 4.81 13.95
N ARG A 15 -2.82 3.74 14.73
CA ARG A 15 -2.82 3.82 16.20
C ARG A 15 -1.58 4.59 16.68
N ASP A 16 -0.46 4.41 16.00
CA ASP A 16 0.78 5.17 16.26
C ASP A 16 0.58 6.66 15.95
N ASP A 17 -0.03 6.99 14.80
CA ASP A 17 -0.38 8.37 14.45
C ASP A 17 -1.22 9.04 15.55
N VAL A 18 -2.29 8.36 15.99
CA VAL A 18 -3.20 8.84 17.03
C VAL A 18 -2.48 9.03 18.37
N ALA A 19 -1.59 8.11 18.75
CA ALA A 19 -0.78 8.24 19.97
C ALA A 19 0.16 9.45 19.91
N VAL A 20 0.88 9.64 18.79
CA VAL A 20 1.78 10.79 18.59
C VAL A 20 0.99 12.11 18.62
N GLN A 21 -0.13 12.18 17.91
CA GLN A 21 -0.98 13.38 17.90
C GLN A 21 -1.53 13.72 19.29
N ALA A 22 -2.01 12.72 20.04
CA ALA A 22 -2.49 12.91 21.41
C ALA A 22 -1.38 13.42 22.33
N TYR A 23 -0.19 12.81 22.25
CA TYR A 23 0.98 13.22 23.02
C TYR A 23 1.37 14.68 22.72
N VAL A 24 1.50 15.04 21.44
CA VAL A 24 1.88 16.39 21.03
C VAL A 24 0.83 17.42 21.46
N ALA A 25 -0.46 17.14 21.27
CA ALA A 25 -1.54 18.05 21.67
C ALA A 25 -1.51 18.31 23.19
N LYS A 26 -1.42 17.25 24.00
CA LYS A 26 -1.36 17.37 25.47
C LYS A 26 -0.08 18.08 25.94
N SER A 27 1.07 17.77 25.32
CA SER A 27 2.36 18.41 25.61
C SER A 27 2.35 19.91 25.26
N ALA A 28 1.60 20.29 24.23
CA ALA A 28 1.37 21.69 23.86
C ALA A 28 0.35 22.42 24.76
N GLY A 29 -0.18 21.75 25.79
CA GLY A 29 -1.15 22.32 26.72
C GLY A 29 -2.59 22.35 26.21
N VAL A 30 -2.90 21.64 25.10
CA VAL A 30 -4.28 21.50 24.64
C VAL A 30 -5.03 20.57 25.61
N PRO A 31 -6.16 21.00 26.21
CA PRO A 31 -6.97 20.16 27.08
C PRO A 31 -7.75 19.14 26.22
N LEU A 32 -7.07 18.09 25.81
CA LEU A 32 -7.65 17.05 24.96
C LEU A 32 -8.46 16.06 25.80
N ASP A 33 -9.79 16.13 25.70
CA ASP A 33 -10.69 15.24 26.44
C ASP A 33 -10.76 13.83 25.86
N ALA A 34 -10.75 13.71 24.53
CA ALA A 34 -10.90 12.44 23.81
C ALA A 34 -10.25 12.48 22.44
N ILE A 35 -9.90 11.30 21.93
CA ILE A 35 -9.38 11.11 20.58
C ILE A 35 -9.98 9.86 19.92
N ALA A 36 -10.41 10.00 18.67
CA ALA A 36 -10.97 8.92 17.87
C ALA A 36 -10.31 8.86 16.49
N LEU A 37 -10.36 7.68 15.88
CA LEU A 37 -10.04 7.50 14.46
C LEU A 37 -11.34 7.33 13.67
N ALA A 38 -11.56 8.19 12.69
CA ALA A 38 -12.66 8.07 11.74
C ALA A 38 -12.17 7.41 10.45
N HIS A 39 -12.87 6.36 10.00
CA HIS A 39 -12.59 5.67 8.75
C HIS A 39 -13.86 5.50 7.91
N ILE A 40 -13.70 5.24 6.61
CA ILE A 40 -14.83 5.09 5.69
C ILE A 40 -15.62 3.81 6.02
N ASP A 41 -16.94 3.92 6.08
CA ASP A 41 -17.84 2.78 6.10
C ASP A 41 -18.12 2.28 4.67
N SER A 42 -17.37 1.26 4.22
CA SER A 42 -17.56 0.68 2.88
C SER A 42 -18.90 -0.03 2.66
N SER A 43 -19.69 -0.23 3.74
CA SER A 43 -21.05 -0.76 3.66
C SER A 43 -22.12 0.32 3.50
N TRP A 44 -21.79 1.59 3.76
CA TRP A 44 -22.71 2.72 3.65
C TRP A 44 -23.04 3.01 2.18
N VAL A 45 -24.31 3.35 1.92
CA VAL A 45 -24.82 3.66 0.58
C VAL A 45 -25.19 5.13 0.54
N TYR A 46 -24.63 5.88 -0.40
CA TYR A 46 -24.89 7.31 -0.51
C TYR A 46 -26.35 7.60 -0.88
N PRO A 47 -27.14 8.26 0.01
CA PRO A 47 -28.55 8.56 -0.26
C PRO A 47 -28.76 9.64 -1.34
N GLY A 48 -27.71 10.37 -1.72
CA GLY A 48 -27.78 11.53 -2.62
C GLY A 48 -27.91 12.85 -1.86
N ASN A 49 -28.19 13.94 -2.58
CA ASN A 49 -28.47 15.27 -2.01
C ASN A 49 -27.34 15.86 -1.13
N ASN A 50 -26.09 15.46 -1.35
CA ASN A 50 -24.93 15.83 -0.53
C ASN A 50 -25.05 15.42 0.95
N ASP A 51 -25.88 14.41 1.25
CA ASP A 51 -26.00 13.85 2.59
C ASP A 51 -24.97 12.72 2.79
N TYR A 52 -23.93 13.04 3.57
CA TYR A 52 -22.83 12.15 3.91
C TYR A 52 -22.92 11.63 5.35
N GLN A 53 -24.06 11.80 6.02
CA GLN A 53 -24.24 11.25 7.37
C GLN A 53 -24.14 9.72 7.33
N GLY A 54 -23.23 9.18 8.15
CA GLY A 54 -22.92 7.74 8.21
C GLY A 54 -21.80 7.28 7.27
N LEU A 55 -21.21 8.17 6.46
CA LEU A 55 -20.04 7.83 5.63
C LEU A 55 -18.83 7.40 6.47
N LEU A 56 -18.62 8.05 7.61
CA LEU A 56 -17.51 7.76 8.51
C LEU A 56 -17.99 6.97 9.73
N LYS A 57 -17.21 5.95 10.11
CA LYS A 57 -17.28 5.25 11.38
C LYS A 57 -16.16 5.75 12.27
N GLU A 58 -16.53 6.19 13.47
CA GLU A 58 -15.56 6.61 14.49
C GLU A 58 -15.25 5.45 15.44
N TYR A 59 -13.97 5.28 15.73
CA TYR A 59 -13.45 4.31 16.69
C TYR A 59 -12.71 5.08 17.78
N ASP A 60 -13.23 5.04 19.01
CA ASP A 60 -12.61 5.69 20.16
C ASP A 60 -11.27 5.01 20.49
N LEU A 61 -10.21 5.80 20.59
CA LEU A 61 -8.85 5.37 20.92
C LEU A 61 -8.29 6.14 22.12
N THR A 62 -9.13 6.74 22.94
CA THR A 62 -8.73 7.67 24.00
C THR A 62 -7.82 7.01 25.03
N GLU A 63 -8.27 5.91 25.63
CA GLU A 63 -7.52 5.16 26.64
C GLU A 63 -6.18 4.65 26.07
N GLU A 64 -6.22 4.07 24.88
CA GLU A 64 -5.04 3.53 24.20
C GLU A 64 -4.02 4.63 23.89
N ALA A 65 -4.44 5.72 23.25
CA ALA A 65 -3.55 6.81 22.89
C ALA A 65 -2.96 7.50 24.11
N PHE A 66 -3.75 7.70 25.17
CA PHE A 66 -3.27 8.35 26.39
C PHE A 66 -2.33 7.46 27.20
N GLY A 67 -2.49 6.14 27.13
CA GLY A 67 -1.62 5.17 27.79
C GLY A 67 -0.23 5.03 27.15
N ARG A 68 -0.03 5.53 25.93
CA ARG A 68 1.21 5.34 25.14
C ARG A 68 2.20 6.51 25.24
N GLY A 69 2.02 7.42 26.21
CA GLY A 69 2.86 8.63 26.32
C GLY A 69 4.36 8.34 26.42
N GLU A 70 4.77 7.40 27.28
CA GLU A 70 6.18 7.02 27.45
C GLU A 70 6.77 6.38 26.19
N GLU A 71 5.97 5.58 25.48
CA GLU A 71 6.37 4.97 24.21
C GLU A 71 6.63 6.04 23.15
N VAL A 72 5.71 7.00 23.01
CA VAL A 72 5.85 8.13 22.08
C VAL A 72 7.06 9.01 22.42
N GLU A 73 7.28 9.32 23.70
CA GLU A 73 8.45 10.08 24.14
C GLU A 73 9.76 9.39 23.78
N SER A 74 9.81 8.05 23.94
CA SER A 74 10.94 7.23 23.53
C SER A 74 11.18 7.31 22.02
N TRP A 75 10.13 7.21 21.19
CA TRP A 75 10.27 7.34 19.73
C TRP A 75 10.80 8.71 19.31
N ILE A 76 10.27 9.78 19.90
CA ILE A 76 10.71 11.16 19.62
C ILE A 76 12.19 11.31 19.98
N THR A 77 12.59 10.81 21.15
CA THR A 77 13.99 10.86 21.60
C THR A 77 14.91 10.09 20.65
N GLN A 78 14.52 8.87 20.24
CA GLN A 78 15.28 8.07 19.29
C GLN A 78 15.43 8.78 17.94
N ALA A 79 14.34 9.35 17.41
CA ALA A 79 14.38 10.10 16.15
C ALA A 79 15.30 11.34 16.25
N GLN A 80 15.24 12.08 17.36
CA GLN A 80 16.12 13.22 17.59
C GLN A 80 17.60 12.82 17.67
N ASN A 81 17.91 11.69 18.31
CA ASN A 81 19.27 11.16 18.37
C ASN A 81 19.81 10.86 16.97
N ILE A 82 19.03 10.18 16.12
CA ILE A 82 19.42 9.88 14.73
C ILE A 82 19.65 11.17 13.92
N VAL A 83 18.76 12.16 14.04
CA VAL A 83 18.91 13.44 13.33
C VAL A 83 20.14 14.23 13.79
N ALA A 84 20.59 14.03 15.04
CA ALA A 84 21.78 14.68 15.58
C ALA A 84 23.10 14.03 15.16
N GLU A 85 23.08 12.83 14.56
CA GLU A 85 24.28 12.16 14.07
C GLU A 85 24.89 12.94 12.89
N SER A 86 26.22 13.04 12.87
CA SER A 86 26.95 13.72 11.79
C SER A 86 27.12 12.85 10.53
N THR A 87 26.77 11.58 10.61
CA THR A 87 26.88 10.58 9.56
C THR A 87 25.60 9.77 9.47
N GLU A 88 25.30 9.24 8.29
CA GLU A 88 24.17 8.33 8.12
C GLU A 88 24.30 7.06 8.98
N PRO A 89 23.19 6.52 9.50
CA PRO A 89 23.22 5.32 10.32
C PRO A 89 23.67 4.11 9.50
N THR A 90 24.50 3.25 10.10
CA THR A 90 24.99 2.01 9.47
C THR A 90 23.93 0.90 9.52
N ILE A 91 22.89 1.04 8.71
CA ILE A 91 21.80 0.07 8.56
C ILE A 91 21.72 -0.39 7.09
N ALA A 92 21.71 -1.70 6.87
CA ALA A 92 21.48 -2.26 5.54
C ALA A 92 20.00 -2.12 5.16
N ILE A 93 19.69 -2.01 3.86
CA ILE A 93 18.30 -2.04 3.39
C ILE A 93 17.59 -3.32 3.85
N GLY A 94 16.27 -3.26 4.00
CA GLY A 94 15.51 -4.43 4.42
C GLY A 94 14.02 -4.15 4.55
N ALA A 95 13.31 -4.94 5.36
CA ALA A 95 11.85 -4.88 5.47
C ALA A 95 11.30 -3.51 5.90
N HIS A 96 12.09 -2.70 6.61
CA HIS A 96 11.73 -1.33 7.00
C HIS A 96 11.70 -0.35 5.80
N CYS A 97 12.24 -0.74 4.64
CA CYS A 97 12.17 0.07 3.42
C CYS A 97 10.80 0.00 2.74
N ASP A 98 9.97 -1.00 3.04
CA ASP A 98 8.69 -1.25 2.36
C ASP A 98 7.48 -1.17 3.32
N ALA A 99 7.70 -1.31 4.62
CA ALA A 99 6.63 -1.44 5.61
C ALA A 99 6.73 -0.36 6.71
N PRO A 100 5.62 0.31 7.07
CA PRO A 100 4.27 0.17 6.49
C PRO A 100 4.08 0.88 5.14
N PHE A 101 5.05 1.70 4.74
CA PHE A 101 5.07 2.43 3.47
C PHE A 101 6.46 2.39 2.85
N GLU A 102 6.56 2.69 1.56
CA GLU A 102 7.83 2.84 0.86
C GLU A 102 8.69 3.95 1.50
N CYS A 103 9.96 3.62 1.77
CA CYS A 103 10.93 4.54 2.33
C CYS A 103 11.40 5.53 1.26
N GLY A 104 11.22 6.82 1.51
CA GLY A 104 11.66 7.89 0.59
C GLY A 104 13.17 7.95 0.35
N PHE A 105 13.98 7.26 1.16
CA PHE A 105 15.44 7.17 1.00
C PHE A 105 15.89 5.88 0.30
N PHE A 106 14.98 4.97 -0.06
CA PHE A 106 15.35 3.66 -0.64
C PHE A 106 16.30 3.80 -1.83
N GLY A 107 15.99 4.70 -2.78
CA GLY A 107 16.84 4.91 -3.95
C GLY A 107 18.24 5.46 -3.64
N TYR A 108 18.41 6.18 -2.52
CA TYR A 108 19.71 6.63 -2.06
C TYR A 108 20.48 5.49 -1.37
N CYS A 109 19.82 4.73 -0.49
CA CYS A 109 20.42 3.60 0.21
C CYS A 109 20.82 2.46 -0.74
N SER A 110 20.03 2.22 -1.79
CA SER A 110 20.27 1.16 -2.78
C SER A 110 21.09 1.61 -4.00
N ARG A 111 21.70 2.81 -3.96
CA ARG A 111 22.34 3.41 -5.15
C ARG A 111 23.57 2.63 -5.64
N ASP A 112 24.26 2.01 -4.71
CA ASP A 112 25.51 1.27 -4.95
C ASP A 112 25.26 -0.24 -5.14
N GLU A 113 24.00 -0.67 -4.99
CA GLU A 113 23.61 -2.06 -5.24
C GLU A 113 23.43 -2.31 -6.75
N PRO A 114 23.94 -3.43 -7.28
CA PRO A 114 23.62 -3.85 -8.63
C PRO A 114 22.10 -3.96 -8.78
N LYS A 115 21.55 -3.29 -9.79
CA LYS A 115 20.13 -3.41 -10.10
C LYS A 115 19.94 -4.55 -11.09
N PRO A 116 19.06 -5.53 -10.81
CA PRO A 116 18.75 -6.56 -11.78
C PRO A 116 18.15 -5.91 -13.03
N GLU A 117 18.52 -6.44 -14.20
CA GLU A 117 17.98 -5.97 -15.49
C GLU A 117 16.52 -6.38 -15.64
N PHE A 118 16.20 -7.57 -15.11
CA PHE A 118 14.85 -8.11 -15.05
C PHE A 118 14.48 -8.41 -13.60
N PRO A 119 14.04 -7.43 -12.80
CA PRO A 119 13.76 -7.64 -11.39
C PRO A 119 12.67 -8.68 -11.12
N VAL A 120 12.86 -9.53 -10.09
CA VAL A 120 11.89 -10.56 -9.69
C VAL A 120 10.51 -9.99 -9.33
N TYR A 121 10.44 -8.75 -8.83
CA TYR A 121 9.16 -8.11 -8.47
C TYR A 121 8.26 -7.79 -9.68
N TRP A 122 8.74 -7.94 -10.93
CA TRP A 122 7.89 -7.88 -12.12
C TRP A 122 6.95 -9.09 -12.25
N LEU A 123 7.20 -10.18 -11.51
CA LEU A 123 6.32 -11.33 -11.50
C LEU A 123 4.97 -10.99 -10.86
N PRO A 124 3.85 -11.21 -11.57
CA PRO A 124 2.53 -10.89 -11.05
C PRO A 124 2.19 -11.80 -9.87
N ARG A 125 1.68 -11.18 -8.79
CA ARG A 125 1.21 -11.86 -7.57
C ARG A 125 2.26 -12.83 -6.99
N PHE A 126 3.53 -12.46 -7.08
CA PHE A 126 4.62 -13.21 -6.47
C PHE A 126 4.81 -12.73 -5.03
N ALA A 127 4.72 -13.65 -4.07
CA ALA A 127 4.64 -13.29 -2.66
C ALA A 127 5.94 -12.64 -2.17
N SER A 128 5.86 -11.52 -1.45
CA SER A 128 7.03 -10.79 -0.94
C SER A 128 7.93 -11.64 -0.05
N ALA A 129 7.38 -12.63 0.66
CA ALA A 129 8.17 -13.60 1.40
C ALA A 129 9.10 -14.42 0.50
N LYS A 130 8.58 -14.93 -0.63
CA LYS A 130 9.36 -15.68 -1.63
C LYS A 130 10.40 -14.79 -2.32
N ILE A 131 10.07 -13.53 -2.59
CA ILE A 131 11.05 -12.56 -3.12
C ILE A 131 12.24 -12.43 -2.17
N ARG A 132 11.97 -12.32 -0.86
CA ARG A 132 13.02 -12.25 0.16
C ARG A 132 13.83 -13.53 0.29
N GLU A 133 13.18 -14.69 0.20
CA GLU A 133 13.86 -16.00 0.21
C GLU A 133 14.82 -16.11 -0.99
N LEU A 134 14.36 -15.79 -2.20
CA LEU A 134 15.19 -15.76 -3.40
C LEU A 134 16.32 -14.73 -3.29
N ALA A 135 16.03 -13.53 -2.79
CA ALA A 135 17.06 -12.49 -2.59
C ALA A 135 18.14 -12.93 -1.58
N ALA A 136 17.77 -13.67 -0.53
CA ALA A 136 18.73 -14.24 0.43
C ALA A 136 19.63 -15.32 -0.21
N GLU A 137 19.16 -15.95 -1.29
CA GLU A 137 19.93 -16.88 -2.13
C GLU A 137 20.69 -16.17 -3.27
N GLY A 138 20.62 -14.84 -3.35
CA GLY A 138 21.24 -14.04 -4.42
C GLY A 138 20.49 -14.09 -5.76
N VAL A 139 19.21 -14.45 -5.74
CA VAL A 139 18.32 -14.51 -6.91
C VAL A 139 17.38 -13.31 -6.90
N ASP A 140 17.77 -12.25 -7.58
CA ASP A 140 17.04 -10.99 -7.71
C ASP A 140 16.64 -10.64 -9.17
N ASP A 141 17.16 -11.40 -10.13
CA ASP A 141 16.90 -11.28 -11.57
C ASP A 141 16.12 -12.49 -12.11
N LEU A 142 15.12 -12.25 -12.96
CA LEU A 142 14.25 -13.27 -13.57
C LEU A 142 15.03 -14.35 -14.31
N ARG A 143 16.19 -14.03 -14.88
CA ARG A 143 17.07 -15.01 -15.55
C ARG A 143 17.47 -16.16 -14.63
N ASN A 144 17.58 -15.87 -13.34
CA ASN A 144 18.08 -16.79 -12.32
C ASN A 144 16.95 -17.50 -11.54
N VAL A 145 15.68 -17.10 -11.74
CA VAL A 145 14.55 -17.72 -11.03
C VAL A 145 14.24 -19.10 -11.62
N PRO A 146 14.22 -20.19 -10.83
CA PRO A 146 13.82 -21.50 -11.30
C PRO A 146 12.34 -21.57 -11.75
N ASP A 147 12.07 -22.20 -12.90
CA ASP A 147 10.73 -22.24 -13.50
C ASP A 147 9.71 -23.07 -12.69
N ASP A 148 10.17 -24.04 -11.91
CA ASP A 148 9.37 -24.88 -11.02
C ASP A 148 8.77 -24.10 -9.84
N LEU A 149 9.33 -22.94 -9.52
CA LEU A 149 8.78 -22.01 -8.53
C LEU A 149 7.66 -21.13 -9.10
N LEU A 150 7.47 -21.12 -10.42
CA LEU A 150 6.57 -20.22 -11.14
C LEU A 150 5.30 -20.93 -11.60
N ASN A 151 4.16 -20.24 -11.47
CA ASN A 151 2.93 -20.69 -12.13
C ASN A 151 2.93 -20.35 -13.64
N SER A 152 1.98 -20.88 -14.40
CA SER A 152 1.91 -20.68 -15.86
C SER A 152 1.86 -19.20 -16.29
N LYS A 153 1.22 -18.33 -15.51
CA LYS A 153 1.19 -16.88 -15.79
C LYS A 153 2.56 -16.24 -15.56
N GLN A 154 3.24 -16.64 -14.49
CA GLN A 154 4.57 -16.14 -14.13
C GLN A 154 5.64 -16.64 -15.11
N GLN A 155 5.57 -17.91 -15.53
CA GLN A 155 6.44 -18.47 -16.57
C GLN A 155 6.28 -17.70 -17.88
N ARG A 156 5.04 -17.44 -18.30
CA ARG A 156 4.75 -16.60 -19.48
C ARG A 156 5.35 -15.20 -19.36
N VAL A 157 5.19 -14.55 -18.20
CA VAL A 157 5.80 -13.22 -17.98
C VAL A 157 7.32 -13.30 -18.11
N LYS A 158 7.95 -14.27 -17.45
CA LYS A 158 9.40 -14.49 -17.55
C LYS A 158 9.84 -14.72 -19.00
N GLU A 159 9.25 -15.68 -19.69
CA GLU A 159 9.59 -16.05 -21.07
C GLU A 159 9.55 -14.84 -22.01
N HIS A 160 8.43 -14.12 -22.02
CA HIS A 160 8.24 -13.00 -22.93
C HIS A 160 9.03 -11.75 -22.55
N THR A 161 9.26 -11.52 -21.25
CA THR A 161 10.15 -10.45 -20.77
C THR A 161 11.59 -10.71 -21.21
N LEU A 162 12.09 -11.92 -21.00
CA LEU A 162 13.48 -12.27 -21.33
C LEU A 162 13.73 -12.34 -22.85
N ALA A 163 12.70 -12.70 -23.62
CA ALA A 163 12.77 -12.75 -25.07
C ALA A 163 12.52 -11.37 -25.74
N ASP A 164 12.12 -10.35 -24.98
CA ASP A 164 11.63 -9.07 -25.49
C ASP A 164 10.53 -9.25 -26.56
N THR A 165 9.54 -10.08 -26.23
CA THR A 165 8.40 -10.40 -27.11
C THR A 165 7.08 -10.18 -26.41
N VAL A 166 6.00 -10.09 -27.20
CA VAL A 166 4.63 -9.96 -26.67
C VAL A 166 3.95 -11.33 -26.72
N PHE A 167 3.35 -11.74 -25.61
CA PHE A 167 2.38 -12.82 -25.61
C PHE A 167 1.02 -12.29 -26.08
N PHE A 168 0.46 -12.89 -27.13
CA PHE A 168 -0.91 -12.64 -27.56
C PHE A 168 -1.63 -13.96 -27.86
N ASP A 169 -2.68 -14.25 -27.10
CA ASP A 169 -3.55 -15.40 -27.32
C ASP A 169 -4.55 -15.10 -28.45
N ALA A 170 -4.08 -15.22 -29.70
CA ALA A 170 -4.88 -14.91 -30.88
C ALA A 170 -6.10 -15.84 -31.04
N GLU A 171 -5.96 -17.12 -30.67
CA GLU A 171 -7.05 -18.10 -30.74
C GLU A 171 -8.13 -17.80 -29.69
N GLY A 172 -7.72 -17.55 -28.44
CA GLY A 172 -8.62 -17.13 -27.38
C GLY A 172 -9.34 -15.82 -27.71
N ALA A 173 -8.60 -14.81 -28.17
CA ALA A 173 -9.18 -13.54 -28.60
C ALA A 173 -10.20 -13.73 -29.74
N ALA A 174 -9.91 -14.56 -30.73
CA ALA A 174 -10.85 -14.86 -31.80
C ALA A 174 -12.10 -15.60 -31.30
N ALA A 175 -11.93 -16.56 -30.39
CA ALA A 175 -13.04 -17.30 -29.79
C ALA A 175 -13.96 -16.38 -28.98
N ASP A 176 -13.38 -15.50 -28.16
CA ASP A 176 -14.11 -14.53 -27.32
C ASP A 176 -14.88 -13.50 -28.14
N LEU A 177 -14.32 -13.10 -29.30
CA LEU A 177 -14.95 -12.12 -30.20
C LEU A 177 -15.97 -12.76 -31.17
N SER A 178 -15.88 -14.08 -31.42
CA SER A 178 -16.75 -14.78 -32.38
C SER A 178 -18.26 -14.61 -32.18
N PRO A 179 -18.81 -14.45 -30.95
CA PRO A 179 -20.24 -14.24 -30.76
C PRO A 179 -20.72 -12.82 -31.08
N LEU A 180 -19.81 -11.86 -31.26
CA LEU A 180 -20.15 -10.45 -31.46
C LEU A 180 -20.48 -10.17 -32.93
N GLN A 181 -21.61 -9.50 -33.19
CA GLN A 181 -21.98 -9.06 -34.54
C GLN A 181 -21.30 -7.73 -34.89
N LEU A 182 -20.84 -7.59 -36.14
CA LEU A 182 -20.20 -6.38 -36.63
C LEU A 182 -21.21 -5.37 -37.21
N PRO A 183 -20.94 -4.05 -37.09
CA PRO A 183 -19.74 -3.44 -36.50
C PRO A 183 -19.75 -3.47 -34.97
N ALA A 184 -18.66 -3.97 -34.38
CA ALA A 184 -18.43 -3.89 -32.96
C ALA A 184 -17.82 -2.52 -32.61
N TYR A 185 -18.31 -1.92 -31.53
CA TYR A 185 -17.75 -0.70 -30.96
C TYR A 185 -17.04 -1.07 -29.66
N PHE A 186 -15.77 -0.68 -29.56
CA PHE A 186 -14.98 -0.88 -28.36
C PHE A 186 -14.93 0.43 -27.59
N LEU A 187 -15.30 0.38 -26.30
CA LEU A 187 -15.13 1.48 -25.37
C LEU A 187 -13.94 1.13 -24.47
N ASP A 188 -12.86 1.87 -24.64
CA ASP A 188 -11.82 1.91 -23.62
C ASP A 188 -12.25 2.90 -22.54
N PHE A 189 -12.23 2.47 -21.29
CA PHE A 189 -12.60 3.30 -20.16
C PHE A 189 -11.78 2.94 -18.94
N GLU A 190 -11.39 3.98 -18.21
CA GLU A 190 -10.77 3.83 -16.91
C GLU A 190 -11.85 3.82 -15.83
N THR A 191 -11.70 2.96 -14.83
CA THR A 191 -12.57 2.97 -13.65
C THR A 191 -11.99 3.88 -12.58
N ILE A 192 -12.86 4.51 -11.82
CA ILE A 192 -12.49 5.25 -10.61
C ILE A 192 -13.38 4.78 -9.48
N GLN A 193 -12.78 4.49 -8.34
CA GLN A 193 -13.46 4.00 -7.15
C GLN A 193 -13.43 5.10 -6.10
N PHE A 194 -14.51 5.88 -6.00
CA PHE A 194 -14.53 7.03 -5.10
C PHE A 194 -14.63 6.60 -3.62
N PRO A 195 -13.76 7.12 -2.74
CA PRO A 195 -13.96 7.00 -1.29
C PRO A 195 -15.22 7.71 -0.81
N VAL A 196 -15.51 8.88 -1.41
CA VAL A 196 -16.69 9.68 -1.14
C VAL A 196 -17.59 9.57 -2.37
N PRO A 197 -18.66 8.75 -2.33
CA PRO A 197 -19.50 8.54 -3.50
C PRO A 197 -20.19 9.84 -3.96
N ILE A 198 -20.31 10.00 -5.27
CA ILE A 198 -20.99 11.15 -5.89
C ILE A 198 -22.31 10.77 -6.56
N TRP A 199 -22.57 9.47 -6.76
CA TRP A 199 -23.80 8.97 -7.36
C TRP A 199 -24.68 8.34 -6.30
N LYS A 200 -25.95 8.77 -6.28
CA LYS A 200 -26.95 8.17 -5.38
C LYS A 200 -27.02 6.65 -5.60
N GLY A 201 -27.05 5.91 -4.50
CA GLY A 201 -27.16 4.45 -4.52
C GLY A 201 -25.83 3.71 -4.66
N THR A 202 -24.68 4.41 -4.72
CA THR A 202 -23.37 3.77 -4.72
C THR A 202 -22.72 3.77 -3.34
N ARG A 203 -21.79 2.84 -3.13
CA ARG A 203 -20.97 2.73 -1.90
C ARG A 203 -19.57 3.30 -2.12
N PRO A 204 -18.83 3.61 -1.04
CA PRO A 204 -17.41 3.86 -1.14
C PRO A 204 -16.68 2.70 -1.81
N TYR A 205 -15.79 3.03 -2.74
CA TYR A 205 -14.96 2.10 -3.49
C TYR A 205 -15.73 1.07 -4.33
N GLN A 206 -16.96 1.39 -4.74
CA GLN A 206 -17.72 0.59 -5.70
C GLN A 206 -17.19 0.77 -7.13
#